data_AF-A0A8J4WP77-F1
#
_entry.id   AF-A0A8J4WP77-F1
#
_cell.length_a   1.000
_cell.length_b   1.000
_cell.length_c   1.000
_cell.angle_alpha   90.00
_cell.angle_beta   90.00
_cell.angle_gamma   90.00
#
_symmetry.space_group_name_H-M   'P 1'
#
loop_
_entity.id
_entity.type
_entity.pdbx_description
1 polymer ?
#
loop_
_entity_poly.entity_id
_entity_poly.type
_entity_poly.pdbx_seq_one_letter_code
_entity_poly.pdbx_strand_id
1 'polypeptide(L)'
;SYDAATVALHYAVVDEYSLSSTYGICTHTHTHTHTHTHTHTHNCVILLYYEYTVRMDDNSLFFQFGPSIEQQASVMLNIMEEYDWYIFSIVTTYYPGYQDFVTKVRSTIENSFVGWELEEVLLLDMSVDDGDSKIQNQLKKLQSPVILLYCTKEEANIIFEVAHSVGLTGYGFTWIVPSLVAGDADHIPAEFPTGMISVSYDEWDYGLEARVVVKSAHMAVGSLTINEERSEVIDFSVPFIETGISVMVSRSNGTVSPSAFLEPFSADVWVMMFVMLLLVSAIAVFVFEYFSPVGYNCCLADGREPGGPSFTIGKAIWLLWGLVFNNSVPVQNPRGTTSKIMVSVWAFFAVIFLASYTANLAAFMIQEEYVDQVSGLSDKKFQRPNDFSPPFRFGTVPNGSTERNIRNNYKEMHSYMVKFHQRNVDEALQSLKAGKLDAFIYDAAVLNYMAGRDEGCKLVTIGSGKVFATTGYGIAIQKDSGWKRHVDLAILQLFGDGEIEELEALWLTGICHHEKNEVMSSQLDVDNMAGVFYMLGAAMALSLITFVAEHLFYSHLRFCCMGVCSGKPGLTFTISR
;
A
#
# COMPACT_ATOMS: atom_id res chain seq x y z
N SER A 1 -18.96 -7.75 -41.63
CA SER A 1 -19.99 -6.70 -41.65
C SER A 1 -20.12 -6.19 -40.23
N TYR A 2 -19.51 -5.03 -39.95
CA TYR A 2 -19.69 -4.34 -38.68
C TYR A 2 -21.00 -3.57 -38.78
N ASP A 3 -22.05 -4.04 -38.12
CA ASP A 3 -23.31 -3.30 -38.01
C ASP A 3 -23.11 -2.20 -36.96
N ALA A 4 -22.90 -0.98 -37.44
CA ALA A 4 -22.89 0.21 -36.62
C ALA A 4 -24.33 0.66 -36.37
N ALA A 5 -24.87 0.37 -35.18
CA ALA A 5 -26.11 0.97 -34.72
C ALA A 5 -25.88 2.48 -34.50
N THR A 6 -26.54 3.30 -35.32
CA THR A 6 -26.50 4.76 -35.19
C THR A 6 -27.70 5.18 -34.33
N VAL A 7 -27.47 5.61 -33.09
CA VAL A 7 -28.51 6.17 -32.23
C VAL A 7 -28.73 7.63 -32.62
N ALA A 8 -29.91 7.95 -33.17
CA ALA A 8 -30.31 9.32 -33.47
C ALA A 8 -31.32 9.80 -32.41
N LEU A 9 -30.92 10.78 -31.59
CA LEU A 9 -31.83 11.47 -30.67
C LEU A 9 -32.70 12.45 -31.46
N HIS A 10 -34.00 12.16 -31.58
CA HIS A 10 -34.97 13.09 -32.15
C HIS A 10 -35.73 13.80 -31.04
N TYR A 11 -35.58 15.13 -30.97
CA TYR A 11 -36.46 16.00 -30.19
C TYR A 11 -37.76 16.21 -30.97
N ALA A 12 -38.87 15.65 -30.49
CA ALA A 12 -40.20 16.00 -30.98
C ALA A 12 -40.83 17.01 -30.02
N VAL A 13 -41.06 18.23 -30.50
CA VAL A 13 -41.88 19.24 -29.81
C VAL A 13 -43.34 18.87 -30.08
N VAL A 14 -44.10 18.54 -29.04
CA VAL A 14 -45.56 18.39 -29.09
C VAL A 14 -46.16 19.51 -28.25
N ASP A 15 -47.05 20.28 -28.87
CA ASP A 15 -47.68 21.48 -28.31
C ASP A 15 -48.57 21.19 -27.09
N GLU A 16 -48.49 22.11 -26.12
CA GLU A 16 -49.37 22.45 -24.99
C GLU A 16 -50.14 21.32 -24.25
N TYR A 17 -49.72 21.11 -22.99
CA TYR A 17 -50.29 20.25 -21.94
C TYR A 17 -49.96 18.75 -21.97
N SER A 18 -48.69 18.38 -21.87
CA SER A 18 -48.23 17.16 -21.16
C SER A 18 -46.70 17.15 -20.99
N LEU A 19 -46.23 16.54 -19.91
CA LEU A 19 -44.82 16.46 -19.50
C LEU A 19 -43.91 15.87 -20.59
N SER A 20 -42.70 16.44 -20.72
CA SER A 20 -41.71 16.03 -21.72
C SER A 20 -41.07 14.68 -21.35
N SER A 21 -41.40 13.63 -22.07
CA SER A 21 -40.70 12.34 -22.04
C SER A 21 -39.66 12.29 -23.17
N THR A 22 -38.40 12.03 -22.81
CA THR A 22 -37.31 11.85 -23.77
C THR A 22 -37.28 10.38 -24.20
N TYR A 23 -37.72 10.05 -25.41
CA TYR A 23 -37.68 8.69 -25.96
C TYR A 23 -36.49 8.52 -26.90
N GLY A 24 -35.69 7.47 -26.71
CA GLY A 24 -34.77 6.97 -27.73
C GLY A 24 -35.45 5.86 -28.54
N ILE A 25 -35.59 6.03 -29.85
CA ILE A 25 -36.15 5.00 -30.76
C ILE A 25 -35.03 4.46 -31.64
N CYS A 26 -34.68 3.19 -31.47
CA CYS A 26 -33.82 2.47 -32.41
C CYS A 26 -34.72 1.61 -33.33
N THR A 27 -34.77 1.93 -34.63
CA THR A 27 -35.59 1.18 -35.59
C THR A 27 -34.75 0.16 -36.36
N HIS A 28 -35.17 -1.11 -36.36
CA HIS A 28 -34.66 -2.12 -37.28
C HIS A 28 -35.80 -2.61 -38.19
N THR A 29 -35.65 -2.39 -39.51
CA THR A 29 -36.65 -2.81 -40.51
C THR A 29 -36.13 -4.00 -41.30
N HIS A 30 -36.92 -5.08 -41.38
CA HIS A 30 -36.64 -6.21 -42.26
C HIS A 30 -37.79 -6.38 -43.26
N THR A 31 -37.46 -6.50 -44.55
CA THR A 31 -38.42 -6.72 -45.63
C THR A 31 -38.26 -8.12 -46.21
N HIS A 32 -39.30 -8.94 -46.17
CA HIS A 32 -39.36 -10.21 -46.90
C HIS A 32 -40.30 -10.08 -48.11
N THR A 33 -39.84 -10.55 -49.27
CA THR A 33 -40.64 -10.61 -50.50
C THR A 33 -41.16 -12.02 -50.73
N HIS A 34 -42.44 -12.25 -50.43
CA HIS A 34 -43.22 -13.30 -51.07
C HIS A 34 -44.70 -12.91 -51.12
N THR A 35 -45.17 -12.54 -52.31
CA THR A 35 -46.58 -12.35 -52.77
C THR A 35 -47.52 -11.44 -51.97
N HIS A 36 -47.18 -11.01 -50.75
CA HIS A 36 -47.77 -9.92 -49.98
C HIS A 36 -46.66 -9.24 -49.18
N THR A 37 -46.53 -7.91 -49.28
CA THR A 37 -45.55 -7.13 -48.51
C THR A 37 -46.07 -6.90 -47.10
N HIS A 38 -45.45 -7.54 -46.11
CA HIS A 38 -45.59 -7.19 -44.69
C HIS A 38 -44.30 -6.54 -44.20
N THR A 39 -44.41 -5.32 -43.68
CA THR A 39 -43.33 -4.60 -42.99
C THR A 39 -43.50 -4.79 -41.49
N HIS A 40 -42.61 -5.54 -40.86
CA HIS A 40 -42.48 -5.55 -39.40
C HIS A 40 -41.46 -4.49 -38.99
N THR A 41 -41.91 -3.54 -38.15
CA THR A 41 -41.04 -2.55 -37.51
C THR A 41 -40.78 -3.02 -36.09
N HIS A 42 -39.53 -3.39 -35.78
CA HIS A 42 -39.10 -3.57 -34.39
C HIS A 42 -38.51 -2.25 -33.94
N ASN A 43 -39.29 -1.49 -33.18
CA ASN A 43 -38.83 -0.28 -32.52
C ASN A 43 -38.37 -0.67 -31.10
N CYS A 44 -37.07 -0.55 -30.84
CA CYS A 44 -36.55 -0.62 -29.48
C CYS A 44 -36.81 0.74 -28.82
N VAL A 45 -37.56 0.73 -27.71
CA VAL A 45 -37.90 1.93 -26.94
C VAL A 45 -37.06 1.91 -25.67
N ILE A 46 -36.22 2.94 -25.51
CA ILE A 46 -35.42 3.16 -24.31
C ILE A 46 -36.04 4.34 -23.57
N LEU A 47 -36.50 4.11 -22.34
CA LEU A 47 -37.01 5.15 -21.45
C LEU A 47 -35.92 5.60 -20.49
N LEU A 48 -35.65 6.90 -20.49
CA LEU A 48 -34.66 7.53 -19.62
C LEU A 48 -35.27 8.05 -18.30
N TYR A 49 -36.60 8.11 -18.18
CA TYR A 49 -37.26 8.60 -16.97
C TYR A 49 -38.52 7.80 -16.59
N TYR A 50 -38.71 7.75 -15.26
CA TYR A 50 -39.75 7.10 -14.47
C TYR A 50 -41.16 7.19 -15.05
N GLU A 51 -41.89 6.07 -15.04
CA GLU A 51 -43.30 5.99 -14.53
C GLU A 51 -43.97 4.62 -14.77
N TYR A 52 -43.41 3.72 -15.59
CA TYR A 52 -44.12 2.46 -15.91
C TYR A 52 -43.21 1.24 -15.96
N THR A 53 -43.28 0.38 -14.93
CA THR A 53 -42.89 -1.03 -15.06
C THR A 53 -44.04 -1.79 -15.73
N VAL A 54 -43.94 -1.96 -17.06
CA VAL A 54 -44.89 -2.75 -17.85
C VAL A 54 -44.49 -4.23 -17.79
N ARG A 55 -45.47 -5.14 -17.69
CA ARG A 55 -45.23 -6.58 -17.82
C ARG A 55 -44.76 -6.88 -19.25
N MET A 56 -43.54 -7.40 -19.41
CA MET A 56 -42.92 -7.59 -20.72
C MET A 56 -43.25 -8.95 -21.33
N ASP A 57 -43.51 -8.97 -22.63
CA ASP A 57 -43.51 -10.20 -23.45
C ASP A 57 -42.09 -10.50 -23.93
N ASP A 58 -41.71 -11.79 -24.00
CA ASP A 58 -40.36 -12.28 -24.36
C ASP A 58 -39.83 -11.76 -25.72
N ASN A 59 -40.71 -11.23 -26.58
CA ASN A 59 -40.37 -10.70 -27.90
C ASN A 59 -40.27 -9.16 -27.96
N SER A 60 -40.44 -8.45 -26.84
CA SER A 60 -40.35 -6.99 -26.77
C SER A 60 -38.93 -6.53 -26.41
N LEU A 61 -38.39 -5.58 -27.18
CA LEU A 61 -37.09 -4.95 -26.93
C LEU A 61 -37.32 -3.66 -26.15
N PHE A 62 -37.39 -3.79 -24.82
CA PHE A 62 -37.54 -2.69 -23.88
C PHE A 62 -36.41 -2.75 -22.85
N PHE A 63 -35.73 -1.63 -22.63
CA PHE A 63 -34.64 -1.52 -21.67
C PHE A 63 -34.93 -0.37 -20.69
N GLN A 64 -34.85 -0.68 -19.40
CA GLN A 64 -34.97 0.27 -18.30
C GLN A 64 -33.63 0.33 -17.56
N PHE A 65 -33.15 1.55 -17.27
CA PHE A 65 -31.93 1.76 -16.49
C PHE A 65 -32.09 1.55 -14.98
N GLY A 66 -33.33 1.41 -14.52
CA GLY A 66 -33.63 1.11 -13.12
C GLY A 66 -33.23 -0.31 -12.70
N PRO A 67 -32.88 -0.51 -11.42
CA PRO A 67 -32.55 -1.82 -10.87
C PRO A 67 -33.78 -2.70 -10.90
N SER A 68 -33.54 -4.00 -11.11
CA SER A 68 -34.61 -4.98 -11.12
C SER A 68 -35.31 -5.05 -9.76
N ILE A 69 -36.57 -5.48 -9.76
CA ILE A 69 -37.34 -5.75 -8.53
C ILE A 69 -36.54 -6.66 -7.58
N GLU A 70 -35.79 -7.61 -8.14
CA GLU A 70 -34.95 -8.52 -7.37
C GLU A 70 -33.79 -7.83 -6.65
N GLN A 71 -33.12 -6.90 -7.32
CA GLN A 71 -32.04 -6.11 -6.73
C GLN A 71 -32.58 -5.21 -5.62
N GLN A 72 -33.72 -4.56 -5.85
CA GLN A 72 -34.36 -3.71 -4.85
C GLN A 72 -34.76 -4.53 -3.61
N ALA A 73 -35.37 -5.71 -3.80
CA ALA A 73 -35.71 -6.62 -2.71
C ALA A 73 -34.48 -7.08 -1.90
N SER A 74 -33.37 -7.37 -2.57
CA SER A 74 -32.11 -7.74 -1.90
C SER A 74 -31.55 -6.60 -1.04
N VAL A 75 -31.60 -5.36 -1.54
CA VAL A 75 -31.16 -4.18 -0.76
C VAL A 75 -32.05 -3.96 0.46
N MET A 76 -33.37 -4.09 0.31
CA MET A 76 -34.30 -3.98 1.45
C MET A 76 -34.00 -5.03 2.53
N LEU A 77 -33.71 -6.28 2.15
CA LEU A 77 -33.32 -7.35 3.08
C LEU A 77 -31.98 -7.05 3.76
N ASN A 78 -30.98 -6.57 3.02
CA ASN A 78 -29.69 -6.20 3.61
C ASN A 78 -29.83 -5.05 4.64
N ILE A 79 -30.70 -4.07 4.38
CA ILE A 79 -31.00 -3.02 5.35
C ILE A 79 -31.60 -3.63 6.63
N MET A 80 -32.56 -4.54 6.51
CA MET A 80 -33.15 -5.19 7.67
C MET A 80 -32.15 -6.05 8.44
N GLU A 81 -31.21 -6.69 7.74
CA GLU A 81 -30.14 -7.48 8.35
C GLU A 81 -29.19 -6.60 9.19
N GLU A 82 -28.79 -5.44 8.66
CA GLU A 82 -27.92 -4.48 9.35
C GLU A 82 -28.54 -3.91 10.63
N TYR A 83 -29.87 -3.73 10.64
CA TYR A 83 -30.62 -3.21 11.80
C TYR A 83 -31.22 -4.29 12.71
N ASP A 84 -30.86 -5.57 12.51
CA ASP A 84 -31.40 -6.72 13.25
C ASP A 84 -32.94 -6.84 13.21
N TRP A 85 -33.57 -6.41 12.12
CA TRP A 85 -35.02 -6.46 11.91
C TRP A 85 -35.47 -7.79 11.32
N TYR A 86 -35.48 -8.84 12.15
CA TYR A 86 -35.77 -10.20 11.68
C TYR A 86 -37.27 -10.51 11.49
N ILE A 87 -38.17 -9.74 12.12
CA ILE A 87 -39.62 -9.96 12.09
C ILE A 87 -40.26 -8.91 11.19
N PHE A 88 -40.90 -9.34 10.11
CA PHE A 88 -41.50 -8.41 9.14
C PHE A 88 -42.74 -8.97 8.43
N SER A 89 -43.48 -8.09 7.77
CA SER A 89 -44.61 -8.45 6.90
C SER A 89 -44.50 -7.80 5.53
N ILE A 90 -45.17 -8.39 4.54
CA ILE A 90 -45.20 -7.88 3.17
C ILE A 90 -46.60 -7.42 2.84
N VAL A 91 -46.74 -6.18 2.36
CA VAL A 91 -47.95 -5.61 1.81
C VAL A 91 -47.72 -5.33 0.34
N THR A 92 -48.58 -5.83 -0.53
CA THR A 92 -48.47 -5.61 -1.97
C THR A 92 -49.84 -5.38 -2.60
N THR A 93 -49.90 -4.60 -3.67
CA THR A 93 -51.09 -4.47 -4.52
C THR A 93 -51.03 -5.45 -5.70
N TYR A 94 -52.07 -5.46 -6.53
CA TYR A 94 -52.07 -6.18 -7.81
C TYR A 94 -51.17 -5.53 -8.89
N TYR A 95 -50.24 -4.66 -8.49
CA TYR A 95 -49.29 -4.07 -9.41
C TYR A 95 -48.41 -5.13 -10.10
N PRO A 96 -48.15 -5.02 -11.42
CA PRO A 96 -47.32 -5.98 -12.13
C PRO A 96 -45.96 -6.23 -11.45
N GLY A 97 -45.52 -7.49 -11.42
CA GLY A 97 -44.26 -7.89 -10.78
C GLY A 97 -44.36 -8.21 -9.28
N TYR A 98 -45.54 -8.08 -8.65
CA TYR A 98 -45.69 -8.41 -7.23
C TYR A 98 -45.35 -9.87 -6.88
N GLN A 99 -45.68 -10.82 -7.77
CA GLN A 99 -45.36 -12.24 -7.55
C GLN A 99 -43.86 -12.49 -7.57
N ASP A 100 -43.14 -11.79 -8.43
CA ASP A 100 -41.69 -11.91 -8.55
C ASP A 100 -41.01 -11.30 -7.31
N PHE A 101 -41.51 -10.16 -6.82
CA PHE A 101 -41.08 -9.54 -5.57
C PHE A 101 -41.25 -10.50 -4.37
N VAL A 102 -42.45 -11.05 -4.18
CA VAL A 102 -42.74 -11.96 -3.06
C VAL A 102 -41.92 -13.26 -3.16
N THR A 103 -41.82 -13.83 -4.37
CA THR A 103 -41.02 -15.04 -4.61
C THR A 103 -39.54 -14.80 -4.32
N LYS A 104 -39.01 -13.64 -4.72
CA LYS A 104 -37.62 -13.28 -4.46
C LYS A 104 -37.33 -13.13 -2.97
N VAL A 105 -38.19 -12.42 -2.24
CA VAL A 105 -38.04 -12.23 -0.79
C VAL A 105 -38.08 -13.59 -0.08
N ARG A 106 -39.06 -14.44 -0.41
CA ARG A 106 -39.16 -15.79 0.15
C ARG A 106 -37.92 -16.64 -0.14
N SER A 107 -37.46 -16.66 -1.38
CA SER A 107 -36.27 -17.42 -1.77
C SER A 107 -35.00 -16.91 -1.08
N THR A 108 -34.89 -15.61 -0.83
CA THR A 108 -33.71 -15.03 -0.17
C THR A 108 -33.69 -15.38 1.32
N ILE A 109 -34.85 -15.33 1.98
CA ILE A 109 -35.01 -15.77 3.38
C ILE A 109 -34.65 -17.24 3.54
N GLU A 110 -35.21 -18.13 2.70
CA GLU A 110 -34.99 -19.58 2.78
C GLU A 110 -33.51 -19.98 2.59
N ASN A 111 -32.76 -19.19 1.81
CA ASN A 111 -31.34 -19.43 1.55
C ASN A 111 -30.40 -18.76 2.58
N SER A 112 -30.93 -17.91 3.45
CA SER A 112 -30.13 -17.23 4.46
C SER A 112 -30.02 -18.07 5.75
N PHE A 113 -28.89 -17.96 6.44
CA PHE A 113 -28.71 -18.56 7.77
C PHE A 113 -29.33 -17.71 8.89
N VAL A 114 -29.85 -16.54 8.54
CA VAL A 114 -30.47 -15.57 9.44
C VAL A 114 -31.89 -16.05 9.78
N GLY A 115 -32.26 -15.99 11.06
CA GLY A 115 -33.54 -16.47 11.57
C GLY A 115 -34.72 -15.55 11.28
N TRP A 116 -35.00 -15.25 10.02
CA TRP A 116 -36.11 -14.38 9.62
C TRP A 116 -37.48 -14.99 9.97
N GLU A 117 -38.41 -14.12 10.36
CA GLU A 117 -39.80 -14.46 10.63
C GLU A 117 -40.73 -13.60 9.76
N LEU A 118 -41.23 -14.20 8.67
CA LEU A 118 -42.24 -13.58 7.81
C LEU A 118 -43.63 -13.88 8.38
N GLU A 119 -44.27 -12.88 9.01
CA GLU A 119 -45.57 -13.07 9.66
C GLU A 119 -46.73 -13.21 8.66
N GLU A 120 -46.89 -12.23 7.78
CA GLU A 120 -48.04 -12.13 6.88
C GLU A 120 -47.65 -11.56 5.51
N VAL A 121 -48.38 -12.00 4.48
CA VAL A 121 -48.30 -11.46 3.11
C VAL A 121 -49.70 -11.00 2.69
N LEU A 122 -49.92 -9.69 2.72
CA LEU A 122 -51.19 -9.08 2.37
C LEU A 122 -51.20 -8.64 0.91
N LEU A 123 -52.16 -9.15 0.14
CA LEU A 123 -52.48 -8.68 -1.20
C LEU A 123 -53.72 -7.79 -1.14
N LEU A 124 -53.55 -6.51 -1.49
CA LEU A 124 -54.61 -5.49 -1.49
C LEU A 124 -55.15 -5.27 -2.90
N ASP A 125 -56.47 -5.31 -3.04
CA ASP A 125 -57.18 -5.00 -4.29
C ASP A 125 -57.60 -3.54 -4.29
N MET A 126 -56.96 -2.74 -5.14
CA MET A 126 -57.18 -1.29 -5.26
C MET A 126 -58.18 -0.93 -6.37
N SER A 127 -58.77 -1.92 -7.06
CA SER A 127 -59.63 -1.69 -8.23
C SER A 127 -61.10 -1.36 -7.91
N VAL A 128 -61.50 -1.40 -6.64
CA VAL A 128 -62.90 -1.31 -6.21
C VAL A 128 -63.10 -0.15 -5.23
N ASP A 129 -63.94 0.83 -5.58
CA ASP A 129 -64.25 2.05 -4.80
C ASP A 129 -64.89 1.80 -3.41
N ASP A 130 -65.25 0.56 -3.05
CA ASP A 130 -65.80 0.17 -1.74
C ASP A 130 -64.69 -0.38 -0.79
N GLY A 131 -63.43 -0.07 -1.10
CA GLY A 131 -62.22 -0.76 -0.62
C GLY A 131 -61.67 -0.35 0.75
N ASP A 132 -61.92 0.88 1.22
CA ASP A 132 -61.21 1.43 2.39
C ASP A 132 -61.44 0.62 3.67
N SER A 133 -62.68 0.19 3.92
CA SER A 133 -63.01 -0.62 5.10
C SER A 133 -62.39 -2.02 5.05
N LYS A 134 -62.23 -2.58 3.85
CA LYS A 134 -61.61 -3.88 3.62
C LYS A 134 -60.10 -3.80 3.77
N ILE A 135 -59.47 -2.78 3.19
CA ILE A 135 -58.04 -2.48 3.35
C ILE A 135 -57.73 -2.24 4.84
N GLN A 136 -58.55 -1.44 5.54
CA GLN A 136 -58.40 -1.18 6.96
C GLN A 136 -58.45 -2.47 7.80
N ASN A 137 -59.39 -3.37 7.50
CA ASN A 137 -59.52 -4.65 8.22
C ASN A 137 -58.37 -5.61 7.92
N GLN A 138 -57.78 -5.55 6.72
CA GLN A 138 -56.59 -6.34 6.39
C GLN A 138 -55.33 -5.76 7.06
N LEU A 139 -55.14 -4.44 7.03
CA LEU A 139 -54.01 -3.77 7.66
C LEU A 139 -53.99 -3.96 9.19
N LYS A 140 -55.16 -3.99 9.85
CA LYS A 140 -55.27 -4.30 11.30
C LYS A 140 -54.70 -5.67 11.72
N LYS A 141 -54.45 -6.58 10.77
CA LYS A 141 -53.85 -7.89 11.07
C LYS A 141 -52.34 -7.82 11.22
N LEU A 142 -51.70 -6.76 10.74
CA LEU A 142 -50.26 -6.58 10.82
C LEU A 142 -49.86 -6.27 12.26
N GLN A 143 -48.92 -7.05 12.80
CA GLN A 143 -48.32 -6.85 14.12
C GLN A 143 -46.81 -6.65 14.05
N SER A 144 -46.19 -7.00 12.92
CA SER A 144 -44.77 -6.84 12.68
C SER A 144 -44.28 -5.39 12.82
N PRO A 145 -43.07 -5.19 13.38
CA PRO A 145 -42.46 -3.87 13.51
C PRO A 145 -41.99 -3.30 12.16
N VAL A 146 -41.70 -4.16 11.17
CA VAL A 146 -41.22 -3.75 9.84
C VAL A 146 -42.16 -4.25 8.76
N ILE A 147 -42.56 -3.34 7.86
CA ILE A 147 -43.52 -3.63 6.80
C ILE A 147 -42.89 -3.26 5.45
N LEU A 148 -42.77 -4.25 4.55
CA LEU A 148 -42.35 -4.03 3.17
C LEU A 148 -43.59 -3.72 2.32
N LEU A 149 -43.61 -2.59 1.63
CA LEU A 149 -44.73 -2.20 0.78
C LEU A 149 -44.32 -2.15 -0.70
N TYR A 150 -45.03 -2.90 -1.56
CA TYR A 150 -44.86 -2.91 -3.01
C TYR A 150 -46.15 -2.48 -3.72
N CYS A 151 -46.18 -1.26 -4.24
CA CYS A 151 -47.33 -0.70 -4.96
C CYS A 151 -46.91 0.49 -5.85
N THR A 152 -47.86 1.07 -6.58
CA THR A 152 -47.66 2.36 -7.26
C THR A 152 -47.67 3.53 -6.28
N LYS A 153 -47.20 4.70 -6.72
CA LYS A 153 -47.23 5.93 -5.94
C LYS A 153 -48.66 6.34 -5.56
N GLU A 154 -49.61 6.24 -6.49
CA GLU A 154 -51.01 6.60 -6.26
C GLU A 154 -51.66 5.66 -5.23
N GLU A 155 -51.42 4.35 -5.37
CA GLU A 155 -51.93 3.36 -4.42
C GLU A 155 -51.29 3.52 -3.03
N ALA A 156 -49.99 3.87 -2.98
CA ALA A 156 -49.29 4.10 -1.72
C ALA A 156 -49.93 5.21 -0.89
N ASN A 157 -50.33 6.32 -1.52
CA ASN A 157 -50.98 7.44 -0.82
C ASN A 157 -52.27 6.99 -0.11
N ILE A 158 -53.10 6.21 -0.80
CA ILE A 158 -54.35 5.66 -0.23
C ILE A 158 -54.02 4.69 0.91
N ILE A 159 -53.04 3.80 0.72
CA ILE A 159 -52.63 2.84 1.75
C ILE A 159 -52.10 3.56 3.00
N PHE A 160 -51.30 4.60 2.84
CA PHE A 160 -50.77 5.38 3.96
C PHE A 160 -51.83 6.21 4.66
N GLU A 161 -52.80 6.77 3.95
CA GLU A 161 -53.95 7.45 4.55
C GLU A 161 -54.76 6.48 5.45
N VAL A 162 -55.04 5.28 4.95
CA VAL A 162 -55.73 4.25 5.73
C VAL A 162 -54.84 3.75 6.87
N ALA A 163 -53.55 3.52 6.66
CA ALA A 163 -52.61 3.08 7.69
C ALA A 163 -52.48 4.11 8.82
N HIS A 164 -52.53 5.40 8.49
CA HIS A 164 -52.56 6.48 9.47
C HIS A 164 -53.80 6.40 10.36
N SER A 165 -54.97 6.12 9.77
CA SER A 165 -56.22 5.92 10.52
C SER A 165 -56.18 4.71 11.47
N VAL A 166 -55.34 3.70 11.17
CA VAL A 166 -55.15 2.48 11.98
C VAL A 166 -54.03 2.63 13.01
N GLY A 167 -53.19 3.66 12.89
CA GLY A 167 -52.04 3.88 13.77
C GLY A 167 -50.77 3.11 13.39
N LEU A 168 -50.72 2.52 12.19
CA LEU A 168 -49.54 1.80 11.68
C LEU A 168 -48.42 2.73 11.17
N THR A 169 -48.63 4.04 11.20
CA THR A 169 -47.62 5.06 10.87
C THR A 169 -46.98 5.68 12.11
N GLY A 170 -47.29 5.16 13.31
CA GLY A 170 -46.79 5.67 14.58
C GLY A 170 -45.44 5.09 14.98
N TYR A 171 -44.95 5.49 16.15
CA TYR A 171 -43.72 4.94 16.74
C TYR A 171 -43.82 3.43 16.94
N GLY A 172 -42.82 2.70 16.45
CA GLY A 172 -42.73 1.23 16.54
C GLY A 172 -42.98 0.50 15.22
N PHE A 173 -43.47 1.19 14.19
CA PHE A 173 -43.63 0.65 12.84
C PHE A 173 -42.71 1.37 11.85
N THR A 174 -42.01 0.59 11.05
CA THR A 174 -41.12 1.08 9.99
C THR A 174 -41.61 0.56 8.65
N TRP A 175 -41.80 1.47 7.69
CA TRP A 175 -42.25 1.11 6.34
C TRP A 175 -41.08 1.19 5.38
N ILE A 176 -40.75 0.09 4.71
CA ILE A 176 -39.71 0.08 3.68
C ILE A 176 -40.36 -0.03 2.31
N VAL A 177 -40.05 0.92 1.43
CA VAL A 177 -40.65 1.02 0.10
C VAL A 177 -39.60 1.03 -1.02
N PRO A 178 -39.91 0.43 -2.18
CA PRO A 178 -39.06 0.53 -3.37
C PRO A 178 -39.13 1.94 -3.97
N SER A 179 -38.19 2.21 -4.87
CA SER A 179 -38.08 3.48 -5.60
C SER A 179 -39.37 3.93 -6.31
N LEU A 180 -40.20 2.98 -6.73
CA LEU A 180 -41.47 3.24 -7.43
C LEU A 180 -42.45 4.06 -6.58
N VAL A 181 -42.45 3.87 -5.26
CA VAL A 181 -43.41 4.49 -4.33
C VAL A 181 -42.97 5.91 -3.96
N ALA A 182 -41.68 6.12 -3.73
CA ALA A 182 -41.16 7.44 -3.35
C ALA A 182 -41.19 8.44 -4.51
N GLY A 183 -41.08 7.95 -5.75
CA GLY A 183 -40.97 8.82 -6.93
C GLY A 183 -39.60 9.48 -7.01
N ASP A 184 -39.58 10.75 -7.41
CA ASP A 184 -38.35 11.54 -7.59
C ASP A 184 -37.76 11.97 -6.22
N ALA A 185 -36.48 11.70 -6.01
CA ALA A 185 -35.78 11.96 -4.76
C ALA A 185 -35.61 13.47 -4.47
N ASP A 186 -35.70 14.31 -5.51
CA ASP A 186 -35.55 15.77 -5.40
C ASP A 186 -36.78 16.47 -4.79
N HIS A 187 -37.96 15.83 -4.82
CA HIS A 187 -39.21 16.40 -4.30
C HIS A 187 -39.89 15.41 -3.34
N ILE A 188 -39.43 15.39 -2.09
CA ILE A 188 -40.04 14.60 -1.01
C ILE A 188 -41.46 15.14 -0.74
N PRO A 189 -42.53 14.34 -0.94
CA PRO A 189 -43.89 14.77 -0.63
C PRO A 189 -44.09 15.01 0.86
N ALA A 190 -44.87 16.04 1.21
CA ALA A 190 -45.15 16.42 2.60
C ALA A 190 -46.05 15.42 3.37
N GLU A 191 -46.54 14.38 2.70
CA GLU A 191 -47.61 13.50 3.18
C GLU A 191 -47.11 12.14 3.71
N PHE A 192 -45.83 11.80 3.53
CA PHE A 192 -45.32 10.50 3.96
C PHE A 192 -45.04 10.43 5.47
N PRO A 193 -45.30 9.28 6.12
CA PRO A 193 -45.21 9.14 7.56
C PRO A 193 -43.76 9.12 8.07
N THR A 194 -43.57 9.57 9.32
CA THR A 194 -42.30 9.44 10.04
C THR A 194 -41.94 7.96 10.23
N GLY A 195 -40.76 7.54 9.76
CA GLY A 195 -40.33 6.13 9.82
C GLY A 195 -40.42 5.38 8.49
N MET A 196 -40.70 6.07 7.37
CA MET A 196 -40.54 5.49 6.03
C MET A 196 -39.07 5.47 5.61
N ILE A 197 -38.61 4.33 5.08
CA ILE A 197 -37.32 4.17 4.41
C ILE A 197 -37.61 3.84 2.95
N SER A 198 -37.15 4.69 2.03
CA SER A 198 -37.20 4.39 0.60
C SER A 198 -35.82 3.96 0.10
N VAL A 199 -35.81 2.91 -0.71
CA VAL A 199 -34.63 2.49 -1.46
C VAL A 199 -34.72 3.08 -2.87
N SER A 200 -34.05 4.22 -3.09
CA SER A 200 -33.86 4.80 -4.41
C SER A 200 -32.45 4.53 -4.92
N TYR A 201 -32.35 4.37 -6.24
CA TYR A 201 -31.10 4.37 -6.97
C TYR A 201 -31.01 5.73 -7.64
N ASP A 202 -29.85 6.37 -7.54
CA ASP A 202 -29.65 7.63 -8.23
C ASP A 202 -28.20 7.73 -8.68
N GLU A 203 -28.03 7.92 -9.99
CA GLU A 203 -26.76 8.26 -10.61
C GLU A 203 -26.57 9.77 -10.48
N TRP A 204 -26.20 10.21 -9.28
CA TRP A 204 -25.84 11.60 -9.09
C TRP A 204 -24.52 11.91 -9.80
N ASP A 205 -24.57 12.83 -10.76
CA ASP A 205 -23.37 13.36 -11.45
C ASP A 205 -22.45 14.20 -10.53
N TYR A 206 -22.88 14.52 -9.30
CA TYR A 206 -22.14 15.39 -8.37
C TYR A 206 -21.54 14.63 -7.20
N GLY A 207 -20.30 14.99 -6.85
CA GLY A 207 -19.57 14.44 -5.69
C GLY A 207 -20.25 14.71 -4.34
N LEU A 208 -19.89 13.91 -3.34
CA LEU A 208 -20.49 13.92 -1.99
C LEU A 208 -20.56 15.33 -1.37
N GLU A 209 -19.52 16.14 -1.56
CA GLU A 209 -19.42 17.52 -1.08
C GLU A 209 -20.49 18.43 -1.69
N ALA A 210 -20.71 18.34 -3.01
CA ALA A 210 -21.71 19.14 -3.70
C ALA A 210 -23.13 18.85 -3.19
N ARG A 211 -23.42 17.61 -2.78
CA ARG A 211 -24.73 17.22 -2.23
C ARG A 211 -25.02 17.90 -0.89
N VAL A 212 -24.00 18.08 -0.05
CA VAL A 212 -24.13 18.81 1.22
C VAL A 212 -24.33 20.30 0.95
N VAL A 213 -23.61 20.87 -0.03
CA VAL A 213 -23.76 22.28 -0.42
C VAL A 213 -25.15 22.58 -0.99
N VAL A 214 -25.68 21.70 -1.84
CA VAL A 214 -27.02 21.84 -2.46
C VAL A 214 -28.15 21.51 -1.47
N LYS A 215 -27.82 21.10 -0.24
CA LYS A 215 -28.77 20.69 0.81
C LYS A 215 -29.60 19.45 0.49
N SER A 216 -29.19 18.68 -0.52
CA SER A 216 -29.72 17.34 -0.78
C SER A 216 -29.32 16.34 0.33
N ALA A 217 -28.14 16.54 0.94
CA ALA A 217 -27.69 15.80 2.12
C ALA A 217 -27.48 16.74 3.33
N HIS A 218 -27.87 16.29 4.52
CA HIS A 218 -27.63 17.01 5.78
C HIS A 218 -26.22 16.81 6.32
N MET A 219 -25.71 15.59 6.20
CA MET A 219 -24.37 15.18 6.60
C MET A 219 -23.81 14.19 5.59
N ALA A 220 -22.49 14.14 5.45
CA ALA A 220 -21.81 13.19 4.60
C ALA A 220 -20.58 12.63 5.34
N VAL A 221 -20.48 11.30 5.34
CA VAL A 221 -19.45 10.54 6.06
C VAL A 221 -18.66 9.73 5.04
N GLY A 222 -17.35 9.67 5.21
CA GLY A 222 -16.44 8.89 4.37
C GLY A 222 -14.98 9.26 4.62
N SER A 223 -14.10 8.83 3.73
CA SER A 223 -12.68 9.22 3.71
C SER A 223 -12.48 10.66 3.19
N LEU A 224 -13.26 11.60 3.74
CA LEU A 224 -13.24 13.00 3.33
C LEU A 224 -12.22 13.77 4.17
N THR A 225 -11.09 14.09 3.52
CA THR A 225 -10.04 14.91 4.13
C THR A 225 -10.49 16.36 4.29
N ILE A 226 -10.23 16.90 5.49
CA ILE A 226 -10.46 18.31 5.82
C ILE A 226 -9.43 19.18 5.09
N ASN A 227 -9.92 20.19 4.36
CA ASN A 227 -9.11 21.16 3.62
C ASN A 227 -9.73 22.56 3.75
N GLU A 228 -8.93 23.60 3.53
CA GLU A 228 -9.34 25.01 3.59
C GLU A 228 -10.42 25.31 2.54
N GLU A 229 -10.18 24.97 1.26
CA GLU A 229 -11.13 25.20 0.15
C GLU A 229 -12.51 24.57 0.41
N ARG A 230 -12.55 23.41 1.10
CA ARG A 230 -13.80 22.74 1.47
C ARG A 230 -14.47 23.37 2.68
N SER A 231 -13.67 23.77 3.67
CA SER A 231 -14.17 24.39 4.91
C SER A 231 -14.78 25.78 4.65
N GLU A 232 -14.51 26.39 3.49
CA GLU A 232 -15.18 27.62 3.06
C GLU A 232 -16.65 27.38 2.66
N VAL A 233 -17.00 26.21 2.15
CA VAL A 233 -18.35 25.91 1.62
C VAL A 233 -19.18 25.00 2.53
N ILE A 234 -18.54 24.14 3.32
CA ILE A 234 -19.17 23.21 4.26
C ILE A 234 -18.49 23.25 5.63
N ASP A 235 -19.22 22.82 6.67
CA ASP A 235 -18.69 22.70 8.02
C ASP A 235 -18.19 21.27 8.27
N PHE A 236 -16.99 21.11 8.81
CA PHE A 236 -16.47 19.81 9.25
C PHE A 236 -16.65 19.59 10.75
N SER A 237 -16.83 18.34 11.16
CA SER A 237 -16.67 17.91 12.55
C SER A 237 -15.19 17.92 12.98
N VAL A 238 -14.95 17.70 14.27
CA VAL A 238 -13.63 17.25 14.74
C VAL A 238 -13.21 15.98 13.99
N PRO A 239 -11.91 15.83 13.63
CA PRO A 239 -11.45 14.66 12.90
C PRO A 239 -11.55 13.41 13.79
N PHE A 240 -12.10 12.32 13.25
CA PHE A 240 -12.24 11.05 13.96
C PHE A 240 -11.10 10.07 13.65
N ILE A 241 -10.36 10.29 12.57
CA ILE A 241 -9.11 9.58 12.24
C ILE A 241 -8.09 10.63 11.79
N GLU A 242 -6.89 10.58 12.37
CA GLU A 242 -5.76 11.38 11.92
C GLU A 242 -5.12 10.76 10.68
N THR A 243 -4.90 11.57 9.65
CA THR A 243 -4.26 11.12 8.41
C THR A 243 -3.42 12.25 7.79
N GLY A 244 -2.92 12.05 6.58
CA GLY A 244 -2.14 13.04 5.86
C GLY A 244 -1.73 12.52 4.50
N ILE A 245 -0.85 13.25 3.84
CA ILE A 245 -0.22 12.77 2.61
C ILE A 245 0.99 11.93 3.01
N SER A 246 1.03 10.68 2.60
CA SER A 246 2.19 9.82 2.77
C SER A 246 2.64 9.25 1.43
N VAL A 247 3.79 8.60 1.47
CA VAL A 247 4.41 7.97 0.32
C VAL A 247 4.62 6.50 0.63
N MET A 248 4.23 5.66 -0.31
CA MET A 248 4.48 4.23 -0.28
C MET A 248 5.52 3.87 -1.33
N VAL A 249 6.47 3.03 -0.92
CA VAL A 249 7.54 2.50 -1.79
C VAL A 249 7.59 0.98 -1.66
N SER A 250 8.13 0.32 -2.68
CA SER A 250 8.52 -1.08 -2.56
C SER A 250 9.84 -1.17 -1.81
N ARG A 251 9.92 -2.11 -0.88
CA ARG A 251 11.13 -2.43 -0.15
C ARG A 251 12.12 -3.03 -1.14
N SER A 252 13.20 -2.31 -1.45
CA SER A 252 14.35 -2.91 -2.13
C SER A 252 15.21 -3.63 -1.11
N ASN A 253 15.74 -4.79 -1.51
CA ASN A 253 16.83 -5.42 -0.78
C ASN A 253 17.96 -4.39 -0.66
N GLY A 254 18.38 -4.09 0.56
CA GLY A 254 19.51 -3.19 0.80
C GLY A 254 20.73 -3.74 0.08
N THR A 255 21.42 -2.89 -0.68
CA THR A 255 22.76 -3.25 -1.14
C THR A 255 23.68 -3.08 0.05
N VAL A 256 24.41 -4.14 0.39
CA VAL A 256 25.41 -4.04 1.44
C VAL A 256 26.51 -3.11 0.92
N SER A 257 26.96 -2.18 1.76
CA SER A 257 28.05 -1.29 1.38
C SER A 257 29.26 -2.15 0.94
N PRO A 258 29.95 -1.83 -0.17
CA PRO A 258 31.14 -2.60 -0.56
C PRO A 258 32.25 -2.58 0.51
N SER A 259 32.18 -1.66 1.47
CA SER A 259 33.05 -1.56 2.65
C SER A 259 32.64 -2.40 3.84
N ALA A 260 31.49 -3.09 3.79
CA ALA A 260 30.93 -3.82 4.93
C ALA A 260 31.87 -4.88 5.53
N PHE A 261 32.80 -5.43 4.75
CA PHE A 261 33.79 -6.38 5.29
C PHE A 261 34.84 -5.72 6.21
N LEU A 262 35.02 -4.39 6.15
CA LEU A 262 35.89 -3.62 7.05
C LEU A 262 35.17 -3.10 8.29
N GLU A 263 33.84 -2.95 8.22
CA GLU A 263 33.00 -2.40 9.30
C GLU A 263 33.01 -3.17 10.64
N PRO A 264 33.31 -4.50 10.71
CA PRO A 264 33.38 -5.21 12.00
C PRO A 264 34.41 -4.66 12.98
N PHE A 265 35.42 -3.94 12.49
CA PHE A 265 36.45 -3.29 13.30
C PHE A 265 36.65 -1.84 12.88
N SER A 266 36.74 -0.94 13.86
CA SER A 266 37.11 0.45 13.60
C SER A 266 38.52 0.54 13.04
N ALA A 267 38.81 1.62 12.30
CA ALA A 267 40.14 1.88 11.74
C ALA A 267 41.25 1.83 12.81
N ASP A 268 40.93 2.23 14.04
CA ASP A 268 41.87 2.18 15.16
C ASP A 268 42.32 0.75 15.50
N VAL A 269 41.41 -0.22 15.51
CA VAL A 269 41.72 -1.63 15.78
C VAL A 269 42.59 -2.22 14.66
N TRP A 270 42.29 -1.89 13.40
CA TRP A 270 43.10 -2.28 12.25
C TRP A 270 44.54 -1.76 12.34
N VAL A 271 44.71 -0.48 12.70
CA VAL A 271 46.03 0.13 12.88
C VAL A 271 46.77 -0.50 14.07
N MET A 272 46.09 -0.71 15.19
CA MET A 272 46.69 -1.36 16.37
C MET A 272 47.18 -2.78 16.07
N MET A 273 46.45 -3.55 15.26
CA MET A 273 46.87 -4.89 14.88
C MET A 273 48.08 -4.89 13.94
N PHE A 274 47.99 -4.20 12.80
CA PHE A 274 49.01 -4.27 11.75
C PHE A 274 50.29 -3.53 12.10
N VAL A 275 50.19 -2.41 12.83
CA VAL A 275 51.35 -1.56 13.13
C VAL A 275 51.90 -1.85 14.51
N MET A 276 51.07 -1.89 15.55
CA MET A 276 51.59 -1.98 16.92
C MET A 276 51.86 -3.42 17.34
N LEU A 277 50.88 -4.32 17.24
CA LEU A 277 51.03 -5.67 17.76
C LEU A 277 51.92 -6.56 16.89
N LEU A 278 51.85 -6.42 15.56
CA LEU A 278 52.68 -7.22 14.63
C LEU A 278 54.15 -6.78 14.65
N LEU A 279 54.45 -5.48 14.60
CA LEU A 279 55.83 -5.01 14.62
C LEU A 279 56.49 -5.26 15.97
N VAL A 280 55.80 -5.02 17.09
CA VAL A 280 56.35 -5.25 18.43
C VAL A 280 56.63 -6.74 18.66
N SER A 281 55.73 -7.63 18.25
CA SER A 281 55.95 -9.07 18.36
C SER A 281 57.07 -9.56 17.44
N ALA A 282 57.18 -9.05 16.21
CA ALA A 282 58.27 -9.40 15.29
C ALA A 282 59.64 -8.95 15.81
N ILE A 283 59.71 -7.74 16.36
CA ILE A 283 60.93 -7.22 16.99
C ILE A 283 61.26 -8.03 18.25
N ALA A 284 60.28 -8.37 19.09
CA ALA A 284 60.50 -9.17 20.29
C ALA A 284 61.01 -10.58 19.95
N VAL A 285 60.42 -11.25 18.95
CA VAL A 285 60.90 -12.56 18.46
C VAL A 285 62.33 -12.44 17.92
N PHE A 286 62.64 -11.38 17.16
CA PHE A 286 64.00 -11.13 16.69
C PHE A 286 65.00 -10.90 17.84
N VAL A 287 64.64 -10.09 18.84
CA VAL A 287 65.47 -9.80 20.02
C VAL A 287 65.71 -11.07 20.84
N PHE A 288 64.66 -11.87 21.08
CA PHE A 288 64.82 -13.13 21.81
C PHE A 288 65.64 -14.16 21.04
N GLU A 289 65.54 -14.20 19.71
CA GLU A 289 66.39 -15.06 18.88
C GLU A 289 67.84 -14.56 18.84
N TYR A 290 68.06 -13.24 18.92
CA TYR A 290 69.39 -12.63 18.98
C TYR A 290 70.11 -12.94 20.30
N PHE A 291 69.42 -12.83 21.43
CA PHE A 291 69.98 -13.09 22.77
C PHE A 291 69.93 -14.57 23.18
N SER A 292 69.18 -15.42 22.48
CA SER A 292 69.10 -16.84 22.82
C SER A 292 70.45 -17.54 22.58
N PRO A 293 70.98 -18.30 23.56
CA PRO A 293 72.24 -19.05 23.41
C PRO A 293 72.17 -20.15 22.35
N VAL A 294 70.97 -20.53 21.90
CA VAL A 294 70.72 -21.54 20.84
C VAL A 294 70.33 -20.86 19.50
N GLY A 295 70.16 -19.54 19.51
CA GLY A 295 69.68 -18.74 18.40
C GLY A 295 70.80 -18.15 17.53
N TYR A 296 70.61 -16.90 17.11
CA TYR A 296 71.37 -16.19 16.07
C TYR A 296 72.91 -16.24 16.26
N ASN A 297 73.39 -16.19 17.52
CA ASN A 297 74.82 -16.19 17.85
C ASN A 297 75.53 -17.54 17.63
N CYS A 298 74.82 -18.68 17.58
CA CYS A 298 75.44 -19.99 17.39
C CYS A 298 75.85 -20.21 15.91
N CYS A 299 75.03 -19.74 14.95
CA CYS A 299 75.35 -19.85 13.52
C CYS A 299 76.51 -18.95 13.07
N LEU A 300 76.71 -17.81 13.73
CA LEU A 300 77.88 -16.93 13.50
C LEU A 300 79.18 -17.51 14.07
N ALA A 301 79.10 -18.33 15.14
CA ALA A 301 80.25 -18.98 15.77
C ALA A 301 80.69 -20.28 15.06
N ASP A 302 79.76 -21.01 14.41
CA ASP A 302 80.05 -22.33 13.80
C ASP A 302 80.47 -22.24 12.31
N GLY A 303 80.37 -21.08 11.66
CA GLY A 303 81.02 -20.79 10.37
C GLY A 303 80.67 -21.71 9.18
N ARG A 304 79.61 -22.53 9.27
CA ARG A 304 79.43 -23.68 8.37
C ARG A 304 78.36 -23.58 7.28
N GLU A 305 77.78 -22.42 7.00
CA GLU A 305 76.93 -22.25 5.80
C GLU A 305 77.23 -20.94 5.04
N PRO A 306 77.49 -20.97 3.70
CA PRO A 306 77.80 -19.78 2.90
C PRO A 306 76.58 -18.88 2.60
N GLY A 307 75.52 -18.97 3.40
CA GLY A 307 74.17 -18.50 3.07
C GLY A 307 73.53 -17.55 4.08
N GLY A 308 74.28 -16.61 4.66
CA GLY A 308 73.71 -15.53 5.50
C GLY A 308 72.98 -16.00 6.78
N PRO A 309 72.48 -15.07 7.62
CA PRO A 309 71.77 -15.44 8.85
C PRO A 309 70.45 -16.15 8.54
N SER A 310 70.22 -17.30 9.17
CA SER A 310 69.08 -18.18 8.87
C SER A 310 67.71 -17.54 9.17
N PHE A 311 67.63 -16.60 10.13
CA PHE A 311 66.41 -15.94 10.57
C PHE A 311 66.59 -14.41 10.66
N THR A 312 65.94 -13.66 9.76
CA THR A 312 66.01 -12.19 9.67
C THR A 312 64.70 -11.55 10.14
N ILE A 313 64.71 -10.26 10.49
CA ILE A 313 63.50 -9.53 10.92
C ILE A 313 62.39 -9.58 9.86
N GLY A 314 62.74 -9.55 8.56
CA GLY A 314 61.78 -9.72 7.47
C GLY A 314 61.12 -11.11 7.48
N LYS A 315 61.89 -12.19 7.72
CA LYS A 315 61.33 -13.55 7.89
C LYS A 315 60.46 -13.66 9.13
N ALA A 316 60.80 -12.95 10.21
CA ALA A 316 59.98 -12.91 11.44
C ALA A 316 58.64 -12.18 11.21
N ILE A 317 58.66 -11.01 10.57
CA ILE A 317 57.45 -10.27 10.18
C ILE A 317 56.59 -11.13 9.25
N TRP A 318 57.19 -11.76 8.25
CA TRP A 318 56.47 -12.61 7.29
C TRP A 318 55.86 -13.87 7.94
N LEU A 319 56.58 -14.50 8.89
CA LEU A 319 56.07 -15.62 9.68
C LEU A 319 54.87 -15.21 10.53
N LEU A 320 54.98 -14.11 11.29
CA LEU A 320 53.89 -13.65 12.16
C LEU A 320 52.68 -13.15 11.36
N TRP A 321 52.91 -12.51 10.22
CA TRP A 321 51.85 -12.08 9.30
C TRP A 321 51.10 -13.29 8.71
N GLY A 322 51.82 -14.33 8.26
CA GLY A 322 51.19 -15.56 7.79
C GLY A 322 50.35 -16.27 8.86
N LEU A 323 50.80 -16.19 10.11
CA LEU A 323 50.15 -16.82 11.24
C LEU A 323 48.83 -16.12 11.64
N VAL A 324 48.71 -14.81 11.45
CA VAL A 324 47.45 -14.05 11.66
C VAL A 324 46.33 -14.56 10.75
N PHE A 325 46.65 -14.84 9.48
CA PHE A 325 45.67 -15.29 8.48
C PHE A 325 45.47 -16.81 8.48
N ASN A 326 45.95 -17.52 9.49
CA ASN A 326 45.90 -18.97 9.59
C ASN A 326 46.48 -19.68 8.35
N ASN A 327 47.45 -19.05 7.68
CA ASN A 327 48.12 -19.59 6.49
C ASN A 327 49.47 -20.21 6.89
N SER A 328 49.71 -21.44 6.47
CA SER A 328 51.00 -22.11 6.65
C SER A 328 52.02 -21.60 5.62
N VAL A 329 52.61 -20.44 5.93
CA VAL A 329 53.74 -19.96 5.13
C VAL A 329 54.98 -20.81 5.46
N PRO A 330 55.69 -21.36 4.46
CA PRO A 330 56.88 -22.18 4.68
C PRO A 330 58.08 -21.29 5.08
N VAL A 331 58.04 -20.75 6.30
CA VAL A 331 59.16 -20.06 6.95
C VAL A 331 59.72 -20.97 8.04
N GLN A 332 61.04 -21.00 8.16
CA GLN A 332 61.71 -21.74 9.22
C GLN A 332 61.30 -21.19 10.60
N ASN A 333 60.77 -22.06 11.46
CA ASN A 333 60.42 -21.70 12.84
C ASN A 333 61.67 -21.27 13.65
N PRO A 334 61.52 -20.35 14.61
CA PRO A 334 62.63 -19.92 15.45
C PRO A 334 63.16 -21.08 16.31
N ARG A 335 64.47 -21.10 16.57
CA ARG A 335 65.13 -22.18 17.30
C ARG A 335 65.03 -22.01 18.81
N GLY A 336 65.05 -20.76 19.31
CA GLY A 336 64.98 -20.44 20.73
C GLY A 336 63.66 -20.87 21.40
N THR A 337 63.74 -21.48 22.58
CA THR A 337 62.55 -21.92 23.35
C THR A 337 61.63 -20.75 23.73
N THR A 338 62.21 -19.60 24.08
CA THR A 338 61.47 -18.36 24.39
C THR A 338 60.73 -17.81 23.16
N SER A 339 61.40 -17.80 22.01
CA SER A 339 60.80 -17.42 20.72
C SER A 339 59.66 -18.36 20.32
N LYS A 340 59.79 -19.66 20.57
CA LYS A 340 58.72 -20.65 20.35
C LYS A 340 57.48 -20.38 21.22
N ILE A 341 57.69 -20.10 22.51
CA ILE A 341 56.58 -19.75 23.42
C ILE A 341 55.90 -18.45 22.96
N MET A 342 56.68 -17.44 22.56
CA MET A 342 56.13 -16.18 22.03
C MET A 342 55.29 -16.39 20.77
N VAL A 343 55.79 -17.19 19.81
CA VAL A 343 55.04 -17.54 18.58
C VAL A 343 53.76 -18.32 18.91
N SER A 344 53.79 -19.21 19.91
CA SER A 344 52.58 -19.92 20.36
C SER A 344 51.54 -19.01 21.00
N VAL A 345 51.95 -18.02 21.81
CA VAL A 345 51.04 -17.02 22.40
C VAL A 345 50.46 -16.12 21.31
N TRP A 346 51.29 -15.69 20.35
CA TRP A 346 50.83 -14.97 19.18
C TRP A 346 49.83 -15.78 18.37
N ALA A 347 50.05 -17.09 18.22
CA ALA A 347 49.13 -17.98 17.52
C ALA A 347 47.78 -18.10 18.21
N PHE A 348 47.78 -18.18 19.53
CA PHE A 348 46.54 -18.16 20.30
C PHE A 348 45.79 -16.84 20.12
N PHE A 349 46.49 -15.70 20.18
CA PHE A 349 45.90 -14.39 19.94
C PHE A 349 45.33 -14.24 18.51
N ALA A 350 46.07 -14.70 17.49
CA ALA A 350 45.63 -14.70 16.10
C ALA A 350 44.34 -15.50 15.89
N VAL A 351 44.21 -16.67 16.51
CA VAL A 351 42.99 -17.48 16.44
C VAL A 351 41.81 -16.77 17.09
N ILE A 352 42.00 -16.13 18.26
CA ILE A 352 40.93 -15.35 18.92
C ILE A 352 40.51 -14.17 18.06
N PHE A 353 41.48 -13.46 17.48
CA PHE A 353 41.21 -12.33 16.59
C PHE A 353 40.40 -12.78 15.36
N LEU A 354 40.81 -13.86 14.70
CA LEU A 354 40.09 -14.41 13.55
C LEU A 354 38.67 -14.84 13.94
N ALA A 355 38.51 -15.53 15.07
CA ALA A 355 37.20 -15.94 15.57
C ALA A 355 36.29 -14.72 15.85
N SER A 356 36.82 -13.68 16.51
CA SER A 356 36.09 -12.44 16.77
C SER A 356 35.71 -11.70 15.48
N TYR A 357 36.61 -11.67 14.49
CA TYR A 357 36.32 -11.09 13.18
C TYR A 357 35.15 -11.83 12.51
N THR A 358 35.21 -13.16 12.45
CA THR A 358 34.16 -13.97 11.82
C THR A 358 32.82 -13.84 12.55
N ALA A 359 32.83 -13.74 13.89
CA ALA A 359 31.62 -13.56 14.69
C ALA A 359 30.99 -12.17 14.49
N ASN A 360 31.81 -11.11 14.50
CA ASN A 360 31.31 -9.74 14.31
C ASN A 360 30.84 -9.51 12.87
N LEU A 361 31.56 -10.06 11.87
CA LEU A 361 31.13 -10.02 10.48
C LEU A 361 29.80 -10.76 10.30
N ALA A 362 29.65 -11.96 10.88
CA ALA A 362 28.39 -12.70 10.82
C ALA A 362 27.24 -11.94 11.49
N ALA A 363 27.47 -11.35 12.67
CA ALA A 363 26.47 -10.54 13.36
C ALA A 363 26.05 -9.31 12.56
N PHE A 364 27.00 -8.64 11.90
CA PHE A 364 26.72 -7.52 11.01
C PHE A 364 25.93 -7.95 9.77
N MET A 365 26.30 -9.07 9.15
CA MET A 365 25.60 -9.59 7.96
C MET A 365 24.18 -10.09 8.25
N ILE A 366 23.87 -10.44 9.51
CA ILE A 366 22.50 -10.78 9.95
C ILE A 366 21.64 -9.52 10.07
N GLN A 367 22.24 -8.36 10.36
CA GLN A 367 21.52 -7.09 10.44
C GLN A 367 21.32 -6.53 9.04
N GLU A 368 20.24 -6.95 8.36
CA GLU A 368 19.78 -6.23 7.17
C GLU A 368 19.21 -4.87 7.60
N GLU A 369 20.00 -3.80 7.46
CA GLU A 369 19.48 -2.44 7.57
C GLU A 369 18.78 -2.10 6.25
N TYR A 370 17.46 -2.11 6.30
CA TYR A 370 16.65 -1.65 5.19
C TYR A 370 16.74 -0.14 5.13
N VAL A 371 17.40 0.35 4.08
CA VAL A 371 17.47 1.79 3.83
C VAL A 371 16.18 2.22 3.17
N ASP A 372 15.42 3.08 3.83
CA ASP A 372 14.30 3.78 3.21
C ASP A 372 14.83 4.48 1.95
N GLN A 373 14.29 4.11 0.78
CA GLN A 373 14.77 4.66 -0.48
C GLN A 373 14.61 6.18 -0.56
N VAL A 374 13.66 6.74 0.18
CA VAL A 374 13.26 8.13 0.10
C VAL A 374 12.96 8.62 1.51
N SER A 375 13.47 9.79 1.89
CA SER A 375 13.27 10.32 3.25
C SER A 375 11.95 11.05 3.44
N GLY A 376 11.34 11.51 2.34
CA GLY A 376 10.08 12.25 2.38
C GLY A 376 9.75 12.99 1.10
N LEU A 377 8.61 13.70 1.08
CA LEU A 377 8.13 14.43 -0.11
C LEU A 377 9.09 15.54 -0.57
N SER A 378 9.87 16.11 0.36
CA SER A 378 10.87 17.16 0.06
C SER A 378 12.21 16.61 -0.48
N ASP A 379 12.32 15.29 -0.69
CA ASP A 379 13.54 14.70 -1.25
C ASP A 379 13.84 15.26 -2.66
N LYS A 380 15.12 15.40 -2.98
CA LYS A 380 15.60 15.80 -4.32
C LYS A 380 15.08 14.86 -5.40
N LYS A 381 14.82 13.59 -5.07
CA LYS A 381 14.21 12.60 -5.97
C LYS A 381 12.85 13.03 -6.50
N PHE A 382 12.02 13.68 -5.67
CA PHE A 382 10.71 14.19 -6.09
C PHE A 382 10.78 15.57 -6.77
N GLN A 383 11.71 16.42 -6.33
CA GLN A 383 11.87 17.76 -6.91
C GLN A 383 12.51 17.71 -8.31
N ARG A 384 13.49 16.84 -8.51
CA ARG A 384 14.23 16.69 -9.78
C ARG A 384 14.39 15.22 -10.14
N PRO A 385 13.33 14.56 -10.64
CA PRO A 385 13.35 13.13 -10.94
C PRO A 385 14.32 12.75 -12.06
N ASN A 386 14.65 13.68 -12.97
CA ASN A 386 15.54 13.45 -14.11
C ASN A 386 17.04 13.55 -13.77
N ASP A 387 17.41 14.03 -12.56
CA ASP A 387 18.81 14.10 -12.14
C ASP A 387 19.37 12.70 -11.81
N PHE A 388 18.49 11.71 -11.66
CA PHE A 388 18.82 10.31 -11.39
C PHE A 388 18.65 9.46 -12.65
N SER A 389 19.51 8.44 -12.81
CA SER A 389 19.43 7.47 -13.91
C SER A 389 19.32 6.06 -13.34
N PRO A 390 18.20 5.34 -13.54
CA PRO A 390 17.00 5.73 -14.30
C PRO A 390 16.18 6.84 -13.61
N PRO A 391 15.32 7.58 -14.36
CA PRO A 391 14.52 8.65 -13.80
C PRO A 391 13.52 8.11 -12.77
N PHE A 392 13.37 8.83 -11.66
CA PHE A 392 12.50 8.41 -10.55
C PHE A 392 11.02 8.64 -10.92
N ARG A 393 10.21 7.57 -10.95
CA ARG A 393 8.80 7.61 -11.38
C ARG A 393 7.88 7.59 -10.17
N PHE A 394 7.03 8.60 -10.06
CA PHE A 394 6.05 8.70 -8.98
C PHE A 394 4.72 9.26 -9.48
N GLY A 395 3.65 8.85 -8.81
CA GLY A 395 2.27 9.12 -9.25
C GLY A 395 1.29 9.19 -8.07
N THR A 396 0.09 9.69 -8.37
CA THR A 396 -1.07 9.70 -7.46
C THR A 396 -2.34 9.43 -8.26
N VAL A 397 -3.48 9.37 -7.57
CA VAL A 397 -4.81 9.26 -8.19
C VAL A 397 -5.30 10.66 -8.60
N PRO A 398 -5.79 10.86 -9.84
CA PRO A 398 -6.27 12.15 -10.32
C PRO A 398 -7.57 12.57 -9.62
N ASN A 399 -7.84 13.88 -9.60
CA ASN A 399 -9.04 14.49 -8.99
C ASN A 399 -9.16 14.28 -7.46
N GLY A 400 -8.07 13.91 -6.78
CA GLY A 400 -8.00 13.77 -5.33
C GLY A 400 -7.52 15.04 -4.61
N SER A 401 -7.72 15.09 -3.29
CA SER A 401 -7.19 16.18 -2.44
C SER A 401 -5.66 16.20 -2.45
N THR A 402 -5.01 15.04 -2.54
CA THR A 402 -3.56 14.88 -2.68
C THR A 402 -3.03 15.54 -3.94
N GLU A 403 -3.65 15.27 -5.10
CA GLU A 403 -3.26 15.89 -6.38
C GLU A 403 -3.44 17.41 -6.33
N ARG A 404 -4.56 17.87 -5.78
CA ARG A 404 -4.87 19.29 -5.63
C ARG A 404 -3.86 20.01 -4.73
N ASN A 405 -3.49 19.38 -3.60
CA ASN A 405 -2.49 19.91 -2.68
C ASN A 405 -1.11 20.03 -3.37
N ILE A 406 -0.67 18.97 -4.06
CA ILE A 406 0.61 18.97 -4.79
C ILE A 406 0.59 19.99 -5.93
N ARG A 407 -0.52 20.16 -6.64
CA ARG A 407 -0.68 21.17 -7.70
C ARG A 407 -0.50 22.60 -7.19
N ASN A 408 -1.02 22.90 -6.00
CA ASN A 408 -0.93 24.23 -5.41
C ASN A 408 0.46 24.51 -4.81
N ASN A 409 1.05 23.52 -4.14
CA ASN A 409 2.31 23.67 -3.41
C ASN A 409 3.57 23.37 -4.26
N TYR A 410 3.51 22.39 -5.16
CA TYR A 410 4.64 21.86 -5.93
C TYR A 410 4.31 21.72 -7.43
N LYS A 411 4.22 22.85 -8.14
CA LYS A 411 3.82 22.91 -9.56
C LYS A 411 4.69 22.06 -10.51
N GLU A 412 6.01 22.07 -10.31
CA GLU A 412 6.94 21.28 -11.13
C GLU A 412 6.76 19.77 -10.89
N MET A 413 6.61 19.39 -9.62
CA MET A 413 6.32 18.01 -9.22
C MET A 413 5.00 17.53 -9.83
N HIS A 414 3.94 18.33 -9.74
CA HIS A 414 2.64 18.03 -10.35
C HIS A 414 2.76 17.83 -11.87
N SER A 415 3.46 18.74 -12.55
CA SER A 415 3.66 18.67 -14.01
C SER A 415 4.36 17.38 -14.45
N TYR A 416 5.26 16.84 -13.63
CA TYR A 416 5.89 15.55 -13.86
C TYR A 416 4.96 14.38 -13.53
N MET A 417 4.31 14.44 -12.36
CA MET A 417 3.44 13.41 -11.80
C MET A 417 2.25 13.07 -12.70
N VAL A 418 1.70 14.05 -13.43
CA VAL A 418 0.57 13.87 -14.36
C VAL A 418 0.80 12.76 -15.39
N LYS A 419 2.06 12.50 -15.77
CA LYS A 419 2.40 11.44 -16.72
C LYS A 419 2.29 10.03 -16.14
N PHE A 420 2.36 9.91 -14.81
CA PHE A 420 2.38 8.64 -14.07
C PHE A 420 1.17 8.48 -13.15
N HIS A 421 0.09 9.22 -13.42
CA HIS A 421 -1.18 9.06 -12.71
C HIS A 421 -1.69 7.61 -12.79
N GLN A 422 -2.20 7.12 -11.66
CA GLN A 422 -2.80 5.81 -11.54
C GLN A 422 -4.31 5.97 -11.50
N ARG A 423 -5.09 5.03 -12.06
CA ARG A 423 -6.55 5.15 -12.03
C ARG A 423 -7.09 4.88 -10.64
N ASN A 424 -6.61 3.80 -10.03
CA ASN A 424 -7.07 3.29 -8.74
C ASN A 424 -5.88 2.99 -7.82
N VAL A 425 -6.15 2.89 -6.51
CA VAL A 425 -5.15 2.54 -5.50
C VAL A 425 -4.60 1.12 -5.73
N ASP A 426 -5.45 0.14 -6.06
CA ASP A 426 -5.00 -1.25 -6.31
C ASP A 426 -4.06 -1.36 -7.51
N GLU A 427 -4.35 -0.63 -8.60
CA GLU A 427 -3.48 -0.58 -9.78
C GLU A 427 -2.13 0.06 -9.45
N ALA A 428 -2.14 1.10 -8.60
CA ALA A 428 -0.92 1.74 -8.12
C ALA A 428 -0.05 0.77 -7.32
N LEU A 429 -0.66 0.00 -6.42
CA LEU A 429 0.03 -1.04 -5.64
C LEU A 429 0.64 -2.12 -6.53
N GLN A 430 -0.10 -2.60 -7.52
CA GLN A 430 0.42 -3.56 -8.49
C GLN A 430 1.59 -2.97 -9.31
N SER A 431 1.51 -1.69 -9.68
CA SER A 431 2.57 -0.99 -10.41
C SER A 431 3.83 -0.80 -9.57
N LEU A 432 3.69 -0.55 -8.26
CA LEU A 432 4.81 -0.53 -7.31
C LEU A 432 5.49 -1.90 -7.19
N LYS A 433 4.70 -2.96 -7.01
CA LYS A 433 5.20 -4.35 -6.92
C LYS A 433 5.89 -4.80 -8.20
N ALA A 434 5.38 -4.37 -9.36
CA ALA A 434 5.95 -4.69 -10.67
C ALA A 434 7.19 -3.84 -11.02
N GLY A 435 7.56 -2.85 -10.19
CA GLY A 435 8.65 -1.92 -10.50
C GLY A 435 8.37 -1.01 -11.71
N LYS A 436 7.09 -0.79 -12.06
CA LYS A 436 6.68 0.19 -13.07
C LYS A 436 6.62 1.61 -12.48
N LEU A 437 6.36 1.70 -11.19
CA LEU A 437 6.33 2.91 -10.40
C LEU A 437 7.31 2.74 -9.24
N ASP A 438 8.08 3.78 -8.92
CA ASP A 438 9.10 3.71 -7.86
C ASP A 438 8.52 4.23 -6.52
N ALA A 439 7.59 5.19 -6.57
CA ALA A 439 6.86 5.68 -5.40
C ALA A 439 5.40 6.07 -5.72
N PHE A 440 4.50 5.82 -4.78
CA PHE A 440 3.10 6.22 -4.87
C PHE A 440 2.76 7.17 -3.74
N ILE A 441 2.16 8.31 -4.08
CA ILE A 441 1.81 9.36 -3.11
C ILE A 441 0.30 9.34 -2.94
N TYR A 442 -0.16 9.09 -1.71
CA TYR A 442 -1.59 9.02 -1.41
C TYR A 442 -1.86 9.25 0.07
N ASP A 443 -3.11 9.08 0.47
CA ASP A 443 -3.58 9.26 1.84
C ASP A 443 -2.96 8.23 2.80
N ALA A 444 -2.44 8.70 3.94
CA ALA A 444 -1.65 7.91 4.86
C ALA A 444 -2.45 6.75 5.50
N ALA A 445 -3.69 7.00 5.92
CA ALA A 445 -4.55 5.96 6.49
C ALA A 445 -4.78 4.82 5.48
N VAL A 446 -5.05 5.16 4.22
CA VAL A 446 -5.22 4.17 3.14
C VAL A 446 -3.92 3.42 2.87
N LEU A 447 -2.79 4.13 2.81
CA LEU A 447 -1.49 3.49 2.56
C LEU A 447 -1.06 2.58 3.70
N ASN A 448 -1.27 2.98 4.96
CA ASN A 448 -0.95 2.15 6.13
C ASN A 448 -1.85 0.90 6.17
N TYR A 449 -3.14 1.06 5.92
CA TYR A 449 -4.10 -0.05 5.79
C TYR A 449 -3.66 -1.04 4.70
N MET A 450 -3.29 -0.52 3.53
CA MET A 450 -2.87 -1.34 2.39
C MET A 450 -1.51 -2.01 2.62
N ALA A 451 -0.56 -1.34 3.28
CA ALA A 451 0.73 -1.93 3.68
C ALA A 451 0.53 -3.05 4.70
N GLY A 452 -0.37 -2.85 5.68
CA GLY A 452 -0.67 -3.83 6.73
C GLY A 452 -1.27 -5.13 6.19
N ARG A 453 -2.04 -5.07 5.09
CA ARG A 453 -2.68 -6.22 4.44
C ARG A 453 -1.90 -6.78 3.25
N ASP A 454 -0.69 -6.30 2.99
CA ASP A 454 0.09 -6.70 1.83
C ASP A 454 0.55 -8.17 1.89
N GLU A 455 0.34 -8.93 0.82
CA GLU A 455 0.86 -10.29 0.69
C GLU A 455 2.40 -10.27 0.56
N GLY A 456 3.08 -10.63 1.65
CA GLY A 456 4.55 -10.70 1.72
C GLY A 456 5.25 -9.43 2.18
N CYS A 457 4.52 -8.45 2.73
CA CYS A 457 5.05 -7.23 3.36
C CYS A 457 6.15 -6.53 2.54
N LYS A 458 5.97 -6.46 1.21
CA LYS A 458 6.96 -5.85 0.31
C LYS A 458 6.78 -4.35 0.20
N LEU A 459 5.58 -3.86 0.48
CA LEU A 459 5.24 -2.45 0.46
C LEU A 459 5.41 -1.85 1.86
N VAL A 460 6.03 -0.67 1.92
CA VAL A 460 6.24 0.06 3.17
C VAL A 460 5.93 1.54 2.98
N THR A 461 5.40 2.17 4.03
CA THR A 461 5.23 3.63 4.08
C THR A 461 6.50 4.28 4.63
N ILE A 462 6.85 5.46 4.10
CA ILE A 462 8.12 6.13 4.43
C ILE A 462 8.17 6.60 5.89
N GLY A 463 9.34 6.45 6.52
CA GLY A 463 9.67 7.15 7.77
C GLY A 463 8.90 6.65 8.99
N SER A 464 8.55 5.36 9.03
CA SER A 464 7.74 4.75 10.10
C SER A 464 6.39 5.46 10.30
N GLY A 465 5.70 5.79 9.21
CA GLY A 465 4.41 6.47 9.24
C GLY A 465 4.49 8.00 9.37
N LYS A 466 5.63 8.62 9.03
CA LYS A 466 5.70 10.07 8.93
C LYS A 466 4.79 10.59 7.83
N VAL A 467 3.81 11.39 8.23
CA VAL A 467 2.85 12.03 7.33
C VAL A 467 3.25 13.46 7.00
N PHE A 468 3.05 13.85 5.75
CA PHE A 468 3.18 15.23 5.27
C PHE A 468 1.79 15.85 5.25
N ALA A 469 1.67 17.14 5.61
CA ALA A 469 0.37 17.81 5.71
C ALA A 469 -0.65 17.02 6.57
N THR A 470 -0.38 16.96 7.87
CA THR A 470 -1.28 16.34 8.86
C THR A 470 -2.69 16.93 8.75
N THR A 471 -3.66 16.06 8.54
CA THR A 471 -5.09 16.38 8.49
C THR A 471 -5.87 15.24 9.15
N GLY A 472 -7.18 15.18 8.97
CA GLY A 472 -7.99 14.07 9.42
C GLY A 472 -9.22 13.87 8.54
N TYR A 473 -9.86 12.72 8.72
CA TYR A 473 -11.20 12.50 8.19
C TYR A 473 -12.21 13.18 9.10
N GLY A 474 -13.04 14.03 8.49
CA GLY A 474 -14.11 14.74 9.17
C GLY A 474 -15.45 14.44 8.53
N ILE A 475 -16.52 14.52 9.33
CA ILE A 475 -17.88 14.46 8.83
C ILE A 475 -18.21 15.81 8.23
N ALA A 476 -18.62 15.84 6.96
CA ALA A 476 -19.10 17.05 6.31
C ALA A 476 -20.54 17.32 6.72
N ILE A 477 -20.81 18.54 7.15
CA ILE A 477 -22.11 19.01 7.62
C ILE A 477 -22.44 20.29 6.84
N GLN A 478 -23.73 20.52 6.61
CA GLN A 478 -24.18 21.80 6.06
C GLN A 478 -23.65 22.97 6.88
N LYS A 479 -23.23 24.03 6.19
CA LYS A 479 -22.69 25.23 6.81
C LYS A 479 -23.72 25.88 7.74
N ASP A 480 -23.28 26.30 8.92
CA ASP A 480 -24.10 26.89 9.98
C ASP A 480 -25.21 25.95 10.51
N SER A 481 -25.02 24.64 10.42
CA SER A 481 -25.96 23.65 10.97
C SER A 481 -25.91 23.57 12.50
N GLY A 482 -27.09 23.50 13.14
CA GLY A 482 -27.22 23.30 14.59
C GLY A 482 -26.73 21.94 15.10
N TRP A 483 -26.45 21.00 14.19
CA TRP A 483 -26.00 19.64 14.54
C TRP A 483 -24.50 19.55 14.82
N LYS A 484 -23.69 20.48 14.31
CA LYS A 484 -22.21 20.44 14.40
C LYS A 484 -21.73 20.17 15.84
N ARG A 485 -22.21 20.96 16.81
CA ARG A 485 -21.82 20.81 18.22
C ARG A 485 -22.21 19.45 18.82
N HIS A 486 -23.37 18.91 18.44
CA HIS A 486 -23.84 17.63 18.96
C HIS A 486 -22.99 16.48 18.41
N VAL A 487 -22.64 16.55 17.12
CA VAL A 487 -21.74 15.58 16.47
C VAL A 487 -20.34 15.64 17.05
N ASP A 488 -19.78 16.84 17.25
CA ASP A 488 -18.45 17.00 17.83
C ASP A 488 -18.36 16.40 19.25
N LEU A 489 -19.38 16.64 20.08
CA LEU A 489 -19.43 16.07 21.42
C LEU A 489 -19.53 14.53 21.40
N ALA A 490 -20.31 13.96 20.47
CA ALA A 490 -20.42 12.51 20.32
C ALA A 490 -19.09 11.87 19.91
N ILE A 491 -18.36 12.47 18.95
CA ILE A 491 -17.04 11.97 18.54
C ILE A 491 -16.05 12.04 19.70
N LEU A 492 -16.05 13.14 20.47
CA LEU A 492 -15.19 13.27 21.64
C LEU A 492 -15.53 12.27 22.76
N GLN A 493 -16.80 11.88 22.89
CA GLN A 493 -17.21 10.80 23.80
C GLN A 493 -16.62 9.47 23.36
N LEU A 494 -16.69 9.11 22.07
CA LEU A 494 -16.08 7.88 21.54
C LEU A 494 -14.57 7.83 21.78
N PHE A 495 -13.87 8.96 21.67
CA PHE A 495 -12.45 9.05 22.06
C PHE A 495 -12.24 8.90 23.57
N GLY A 496 -13.13 9.47 24.39
CA GLY A 496 -13.04 9.38 25.86
C GLY A 496 -13.31 7.98 26.41
N ASP A 497 -14.18 7.22 25.73
CA ASP A 497 -14.54 5.85 26.10
C ASP A 497 -13.56 4.81 25.54
N GLY A 498 -12.69 5.19 24.60
CA GLY A 498 -11.67 4.32 24.00
C GLY A 498 -12.17 3.45 22.84
N GLU A 499 -13.45 3.58 22.45
CA GLU A 499 -14.05 2.78 21.37
C GLU A 499 -13.35 2.99 20.02
N ILE A 500 -12.83 4.20 19.77
CA ILE A 500 -12.11 4.50 18.52
C ILE A 500 -10.83 3.66 18.41
N GLU A 501 -10.10 3.45 19.50
CA GLU A 501 -8.89 2.63 19.52
C GLU A 501 -9.22 1.15 19.27
N GLU A 502 -10.32 0.67 19.85
CA GLU A 502 -10.82 -0.70 19.60
C GLU A 502 -11.23 -0.89 18.13
N LEU A 503 -11.93 0.10 17.54
CA LEU A 503 -12.32 0.07 16.13
C LEU A 503 -11.11 0.15 15.19
N GLU A 504 -10.10 0.97 15.52
CA GLU A 504 -8.84 1.03 14.78
C GLU A 504 -8.11 -0.32 14.84
N ALA A 505 -8.04 -0.92 16.02
CA ALA A 505 -7.47 -2.25 16.22
C ALA A 505 -8.20 -3.31 15.39
N LEU A 506 -9.53 -3.25 15.31
CA LEU A 506 -10.35 -4.24 14.61
C LEU A 506 -10.28 -4.08 13.07
N TRP A 507 -10.41 -2.85 12.57
CA TRP A 507 -10.61 -2.60 11.14
C TRP A 507 -9.33 -2.19 10.41
N LEU A 508 -8.50 -1.35 11.05
CA LEU A 508 -7.36 -0.70 10.40
C LEU A 508 -6.04 -1.45 10.60
N THR A 509 -5.93 -2.30 11.61
CA THR A 509 -4.73 -3.13 11.77
C THR A 509 -4.64 -4.21 10.70
N GLY A 510 -3.40 -4.56 10.36
CA GLY A 510 -3.08 -5.61 9.39
C GLY A 510 -2.00 -6.55 9.92
N ILE A 511 -1.76 -7.62 9.17
CA ILE A 511 -0.85 -8.73 9.51
C ILE A 511 0.61 -8.27 9.49
N CYS A 512 0.95 -7.34 8.60
CA CYS A 512 2.29 -6.79 8.49
C CYS A 512 2.50 -5.72 9.58
N HIS A 513 2.94 -6.15 10.76
CA HIS A 513 3.42 -5.24 11.79
C HIS A 513 4.85 -4.80 11.50
N HIS A 514 5.18 -3.57 11.90
CA HIS A 514 6.53 -3.00 11.90
C HIS A 514 7.53 -3.71 12.83
N GLU A 515 7.18 -4.90 13.36
CA GLU A 515 8.21 -5.76 13.89
C GLU A 515 9.15 -6.10 12.74
N LYS A 516 10.45 -5.96 13.03
CA LYS A 516 11.54 -6.36 12.16
C LYS A 516 11.35 -7.83 11.84
N ASN A 517 10.54 -8.12 10.82
CA ASN A 517 10.41 -9.46 10.29
C ASN A 517 11.79 -9.78 9.75
N GLU A 518 12.54 -10.54 10.54
CA GLU A 518 13.82 -11.14 10.22
C GLU A 518 13.57 -12.11 9.08
N VAL A 519 13.41 -11.58 7.87
CA VAL A 519 13.37 -12.40 6.67
C VAL A 519 14.78 -12.91 6.47
N MET A 520 14.90 -14.23 6.34
CA MET A 520 16.17 -14.91 6.18
C MET A 520 16.96 -14.29 5.02
N SER A 521 18.18 -13.87 5.35
CA SER A 521 19.12 -13.20 4.45
C SER A 521 19.21 -13.92 3.10
N SER A 522 19.06 -13.13 2.04
CA SER A 522 19.31 -13.58 0.66
C SER A 522 20.78 -13.96 0.47
N GLN A 523 21.09 -14.81 -0.51
CA GLN A 523 22.46 -15.20 -0.82
C GLN A 523 23.32 -13.95 -1.09
N LEU A 524 24.56 -13.94 -0.58
CA LEU A 524 25.52 -12.86 -0.83
C LEU A 524 25.76 -12.70 -2.34
N ASP A 525 25.35 -11.56 -2.88
CA ASP A 525 25.56 -11.23 -4.30
C ASP A 525 27.01 -10.76 -4.55
N VAL A 526 27.43 -10.77 -5.82
CA VAL A 526 28.75 -10.31 -6.26
C VAL A 526 28.99 -8.86 -5.84
N ASP A 527 27.94 -8.03 -5.82
CA ASP A 527 27.98 -6.63 -5.40
C ASP A 527 28.39 -6.48 -3.94
N ASN A 528 27.96 -7.39 -3.06
CA ASN A 528 28.31 -7.37 -1.64
C ASN A 528 29.79 -7.76 -1.42
N MET A 529 30.39 -8.54 -2.34
CA MET A 529 31.81 -8.94 -2.30
C MET A 529 32.74 -8.05 -3.16
N ALA A 530 32.18 -7.06 -3.88
CA ALA A 530 32.93 -6.20 -4.79
C ALA A 530 34.13 -5.50 -4.13
N GLY A 531 33.98 -5.06 -2.87
CA GLY A 531 35.06 -4.43 -2.12
C GLY A 531 36.30 -5.30 -1.93
N VAL A 532 36.12 -6.61 -1.73
CA VAL A 532 37.24 -7.56 -1.62
C VAL A 532 37.98 -7.69 -2.95
N PHE A 533 37.24 -7.73 -4.07
CA PHE A 533 37.84 -7.75 -5.41
C PHE A 533 38.61 -6.46 -5.72
N TYR A 534 38.10 -5.29 -5.31
CA TYR A 534 38.82 -4.02 -5.46
C TYR A 534 40.12 -4.01 -4.66
N MET A 535 40.12 -4.51 -3.43
CA MET A 535 41.32 -4.63 -2.60
C MET A 535 42.36 -5.57 -3.22
N LEU A 536 41.93 -6.70 -3.77
CA LEU A 536 42.82 -7.61 -4.50
C LEU A 536 43.45 -6.93 -5.72
N GLY A 537 42.64 -6.20 -6.51
CA GLY A 537 43.11 -5.42 -7.65
C GLY A 537 44.14 -4.36 -7.25
N ALA A 538 43.87 -3.62 -6.16
CA ALA A 538 44.81 -2.65 -5.61
C ALA A 538 46.11 -3.30 -5.13
N ALA A 539 46.04 -4.46 -4.48
CA ALA A 539 47.22 -5.21 -4.04
C ALA A 539 48.06 -5.73 -5.22
N MET A 540 47.43 -6.18 -6.31
CA MET A 540 48.12 -6.55 -7.55
C MET A 540 48.80 -5.35 -8.24
N ALA A 541 48.14 -4.19 -8.22
CA ALA A 541 48.75 -2.96 -8.73
C ALA A 541 49.96 -2.54 -7.86
N LEU A 542 49.83 -2.62 -6.54
CA LEU A 542 50.92 -2.31 -5.62
C LEU A 542 52.09 -3.28 -5.78
N SER A 543 51.84 -4.58 -5.98
CA SER A 543 52.90 -5.57 -6.21
C SER A 543 53.62 -5.35 -7.54
N LEU A 544 52.91 -4.88 -8.58
CA LEU A 544 53.53 -4.47 -9.84
C LEU A 544 54.41 -3.23 -9.63
N ILE A 545 53.94 -2.24 -8.85
CA ILE A 545 54.74 -1.05 -8.51
C ILE A 545 56.00 -1.46 -7.74
N THR A 546 55.89 -2.35 -6.75
CA THR A 546 57.08 -2.84 -6.03
C THR A 546 58.02 -3.62 -6.94
N PHE A 547 57.50 -4.43 -7.87
CA PHE A 547 58.33 -5.13 -8.86
C PHE A 547 59.07 -4.15 -9.79
N VAL A 548 58.39 -3.10 -10.27
CA VAL A 548 59.03 -2.03 -11.05
C VAL A 548 60.08 -1.30 -10.21
N ALA A 549 59.77 -0.98 -8.96
CA ALA A 549 60.71 -0.33 -8.04
C ALA A 549 61.95 -1.21 -7.77
N GLU A 550 61.78 -2.52 -7.57
CA GLU A 550 62.86 -3.49 -7.45
C GLU A 550 63.71 -3.53 -8.73
N HIS A 551 63.08 -3.54 -9.90
CA HIS A 551 63.78 -3.55 -11.19
C HIS A 551 64.57 -2.27 -11.42
N LEU A 552 64.00 -1.10 -11.09
CA LEU A 552 64.67 0.20 -11.15
C LEU A 552 65.83 0.29 -10.15
N PHE A 553 65.60 -0.17 -8.91
CA PHE A 553 66.63 -0.24 -7.87
C PHE A 553 67.80 -1.13 -8.34
N TYR A 554 67.52 -2.32 -8.85
CA TYR A 554 68.56 -3.24 -9.32
C TYR A 554 69.27 -2.73 -10.59
N SER A 555 68.56 -2.01 -11.47
CA SER A 555 69.13 -1.44 -12.69
C SER A 555 70.04 -0.22 -12.41
N HIS A 556 69.62 0.71 -11.55
CA HIS A 556 70.38 1.92 -11.24
C HIS A 556 71.48 1.73 -10.18
N LEU A 557 71.25 0.98 -9.10
CA LEU A 557 72.27 0.76 -8.07
C LEU A 557 73.34 -0.24 -8.48
N ARG A 558 73.07 -1.14 -9.44
CA ARG A 558 74.14 -1.98 -10.01
C ARG A 558 75.15 -1.15 -10.80
N PHE A 559 74.73 -0.07 -11.47
CA PHE A 559 75.64 0.86 -12.12
C PHE A 559 76.43 1.73 -11.12
N CYS A 560 75.83 2.09 -9.98
CA CYS A 560 76.50 2.90 -8.97
C CYS A 560 77.45 2.11 -8.05
N CYS A 561 77.15 0.83 -7.76
CA CYS A 561 77.94 -0.02 -6.85
C CYS A 561 78.96 -0.94 -7.53
N MET A 562 78.88 -1.19 -8.86
CA MET A 562 79.94 -1.93 -9.58
C MET A 562 81.08 -1.03 -10.09
N GLY A 563 81.11 0.24 -9.69
CA GLY A 563 82.16 1.20 -10.06
C GLY A 563 83.40 1.22 -9.15
N VAL A 564 83.40 0.59 -7.97
CA VAL A 564 84.58 0.62 -7.08
C VAL A 564 84.78 -0.72 -6.37
N CYS A 565 85.79 -1.47 -6.80
CA CYS A 565 86.40 -2.52 -5.99
C CYS A 565 87.01 -1.91 -4.72
N SER A 566 86.35 -2.09 -3.57
CA SER A 566 87.02 -2.08 -2.27
C SER A 566 86.32 -3.06 -1.34
N GLY A 567 87.02 -4.15 -1.02
CA GLY A 567 86.49 -5.32 -0.34
C GLY A 567 86.21 -5.12 1.15
N LYS A 568 85.18 -4.34 1.51
CA LYS A 568 84.50 -4.41 2.82
C LYS A 568 82.99 -4.15 2.65
N PRO A 569 82.11 -5.09 3.05
CA PRO A 569 80.67 -4.83 3.03
C PRO A 569 80.32 -3.82 4.13
N GLY A 570 79.68 -2.72 3.75
CA GLY A 570 79.15 -1.72 4.68
C GLY A 570 77.96 -2.24 5.48
N LEU A 571 77.68 -1.59 6.61
CA LEU A 571 76.60 -1.90 7.57
C LEU A 571 75.20 -2.04 6.92
N THR A 572 74.99 -1.42 5.76
CA THR A 572 73.75 -1.51 4.98
C THR A 572 73.56 -2.87 4.29
N PHE A 573 74.64 -3.63 4.08
CA PHE A 573 74.60 -4.96 3.47
C PHE A 573 74.06 -6.05 4.42
N THR A 574 73.99 -5.76 5.72
CA THR A 574 73.46 -6.68 6.75
C THR A 574 71.96 -6.51 6.97
N ILE A 575 71.36 -5.41 6.52
CA ILE A 575 69.93 -5.10 6.71
C ILE A 575 69.10 -5.49 5.47
N SER A 576 69.69 -5.55 4.28
CA SER A 576 68.94 -5.71 3.02
C SER A 576 68.89 -7.13 2.44
N ARG A 577 69.26 -8.19 3.19
CA ARG A 577 69.20 -9.56 2.69
C ARG A 577 68.40 -10.50 3.60
#